data_AF-A0A7X3VPF6-F1
#
_entry.id   AF-A0A7X3VPF6-F1
#
_cell.length_a   1.000
_cell.length_b   1.000
_cell.length_c   1.000
_cell.angle_alpha   90.00
_cell.angle_beta   90.00
_cell.angle_gamma   90.00
#
_symmetry.space_group_name_H-M   'P 1'
#
loop_
_entity.id
_entity.type
_entity.pdbx_description
1 polymer ?
#
loop_
_entity_poly.entity_id
_entity_poly.type
_entity_poly.pdbx_seq_one_letter_code
_entity_poly.pdbx_strand_id
1 'polypeptide(L)'
;VRGYEDYEIYPDPPEGSRDYNPYGGNKVFFANLEYRIPVSQQLTAALFFDIGQVWDESVPNPFSQIKMKKGLGVEARLNMFGMLARLGWGYGLDRLSGEPAGKFHFTVGPGF
;
A
#
# COMPACT_ATOMS: atom_id res chain seq x y z
N VAL A 1 -0.49 -1.52 1.22
CA VAL A 1 0.20 -0.36 0.60
C VAL A 1 -0.27 -0.30 -0.84
N ARG A 2 -0.96 0.77 -1.26
CA ARG A 2 -1.51 0.84 -2.62
C ARG A 2 -0.40 0.77 -3.67
N GLY A 3 -0.68 0.15 -4.81
CA GLY A 3 0.30 -0.11 -5.87
C GLY A 3 1.01 -1.47 -5.76
N TYR A 4 0.83 -2.19 -4.64
CA TYR A 4 1.20 -3.60 -4.46
C TYR A 4 -0.03 -4.49 -4.57
N GLU A 5 0.15 -5.76 -4.93
CA GLU A 5 -0.89 -6.78 -4.84
C GLU A 5 -1.25 -7.06 -3.39
N ASP A 6 -2.46 -7.56 -3.20
CA ASP A 6 -2.87 -8.11 -1.92
C ASP A 6 -1.91 -9.24 -1.54
N TYR A 7 -1.41 -9.19 -0.30
CA TYR A 7 -0.43 -10.13 0.24
C TYR A 7 0.95 -10.16 -0.47
N GLU A 8 1.30 -9.13 -1.26
CA GLU A 8 2.64 -9.02 -1.88
C GLU A 8 3.74 -8.61 -0.89
N ILE A 9 3.36 -7.93 0.20
CA ILE A 9 4.31 -7.44 1.20
C ILE A 9 4.37 -8.46 2.35
N TYR A 10 5.44 -9.24 2.35
CA TYR A 10 5.76 -10.24 3.38
C TYR A 10 7.09 -9.92 4.08
N PRO A 11 7.40 -10.57 5.22
CA PRO A 11 8.68 -10.40 5.92
C PRO A 11 9.88 -10.59 4.99
N ASP A 12 10.80 -9.62 5.01
CA ASP A 12 12.10 -9.79 4.38
C ASP A 12 12.89 -10.88 5.15
N PRO A 13 13.66 -11.73 4.45
CA PRO A 13 14.31 -12.87 5.06
C PRO A 13 15.36 -12.41 6.08
N PRO A 14 15.67 -13.25 7.08
CA PRO A 14 16.76 -13.01 7.99
C PRO A 14 18.08 -12.77 7.25
N GLU A 15 18.98 -12.02 7.87
CA GLU A 15 20.30 -11.75 7.30
C GLU A 15 21.04 -13.07 6.98
N GLY A 16 21.50 -13.22 5.74
CA GLY A 16 22.16 -14.44 5.25
C GLY A 16 21.22 -15.53 4.74
N SER A 17 19.90 -15.37 4.86
CA SER A 17 18.90 -16.30 4.31
C SER A 17 18.24 -15.76 3.04
N ARG A 18 17.75 -16.68 2.20
CA ARG A 18 16.87 -16.40 1.05
C ARG A 18 15.48 -16.99 1.23
N ASP A 19 15.20 -17.56 2.40
CA ASP A 19 13.92 -18.19 2.71
C ASP A 19 12.94 -17.12 3.15
N TYR A 20 12.00 -16.82 2.24
CA TYR A 20 10.90 -15.91 2.52
C TYR A 20 9.78 -16.65 3.26
N ASN A 21 9.12 -15.97 4.19
CA ASN A 21 7.94 -16.46 4.86
C ASN A 21 6.68 -15.96 4.12
N PRO A 22 6.05 -16.79 3.26
CA PRO A 22 4.92 -16.35 2.44
C PRO A 22 3.61 -16.22 3.24
N TYR A 23 3.57 -16.72 4.49
CA TYR A 23 2.37 -16.68 5.33
C TYR A 23 2.19 -15.35 6.06
N GLY A 24 3.06 -14.37 5.80
CA GLY A 24 3.04 -13.06 6.43
C GLY A 24 3.79 -13.06 7.76
N GLY A 25 3.52 -12.04 8.58
CA GLY A 25 4.21 -11.84 9.85
C GLY A 25 3.27 -11.34 10.94
N ASN A 26 3.78 -11.35 12.17
CA ASN A 26 3.01 -11.00 13.37
C ASN A 26 3.25 -9.55 13.84
N LYS A 27 4.10 -8.80 13.15
CA LYS A 27 4.36 -7.38 13.40
C LYS A 27 4.17 -6.62 12.09
N VAL A 28 3.48 -5.49 12.15
CA VAL A 28 3.24 -4.66 10.97
C VAL A 28 3.41 -3.18 11.33
N PHE A 29 3.96 -2.44 10.39
CA PHE A 29 3.92 -0.99 10.39
C PHE A 29 3.38 -0.55 9.03
N PHE A 30 2.46 0.39 9.05
CA PHE A 30 2.00 1.06 7.85
C PHE A 30 1.73 2.52 8.16
N ALA A 31 1.96 3.39 7.18
CA ALA A 31 1.56 4.77 7.23
C ALA A 31 1.08 5.22 5.85
N ASN A 32 0.17 6.18 5.85
CA ASN A 32 -0.38 6.76 4.64
C ASN A 32 -0.37 8.28 4.75
N LEU A 33 0.08 8.93 3.68
CA LEU A 33 -0.01 10.36 3.47
C LEU A 33 -0.87 10.62 2.23
N GLU A 34 -1.88 11.48 2.36
CA GLU A 34 -2.73 11.90 1.25
C GLU A 34 -2.78 13.43 1.15
N TYR A 35 -2.55 13.94 -0.04
CA TYR A 35 -2.83 15.33 -0.39
C TYR A 35 -4.10 15.40 -1.22
N ARG A 36 -5.17 15.97 -0.65
CA ARG A 36 -6.52 15.98 -1.23
C ARG A 36 -6.85 17.34 -1.81
N ILE A 37 -7.31 17.34 -3.06
CA ILE A 37 -7.65 18.53 -3.85
C ILE A 37 -9.16 18.47 -4.15
N PRO A 38 -9.98 19.35 -3.57
CA PRO A 38 -11.40 19.43 -3.89
C PRO A 38 -11.55 20.03 -5.30
N VAL A 39 -11.93 19.21 -6.28
CA VAL A 39 -12.10 19.64 -7.69
C VAL A 39 -13.51 20.18 -7.91
N SER A 40 -14.52 19.53 -7.30
CA SER A 40 -15.91 19.98 -7.29
C SER A 40 -16.63 19.48 -6.02
N GLN A 41 -17.91 19.79 -5.85
CA GLN A 41 -18.70 19.27 -4.73
C GLN A 41 -18.82 17.74 -4.73
N GLN A 42 -18.71 17.10 -5.90
CA GLN A 42 -18.85 15.66 -6.08
C GLN A 42 -17.53 14.96 -6.36
N LEU A 43 -16.46 15.69 -6.74
CA LEU A 43 -15.18 15.11 -7.12
C LEU A 43 -14.04 15.67 -6.24
N THR A 44 -13.31 14.76 -5.60
CA THR A 44 -12.04 15.07 -4.93
C THR A 44 -10.93 14.24 -5.57
N ALA A 45 -9.87 14.90 -6.03
CA ALA A 45 -8.65 14.22 -6.45
C ALA A 45 -7.72 14.09 -5.24
N ALA A 46 -6.89 13.06 -5.20
CA ALA A 46 -5.88 12.88 -4.18
C ALA A 46 -4.58 12.35 -4.79
N LEU A 47 -3.46 12.87 -4.30
CA LEU A 47 -2.16 12.23 -4.43
C LEU A 47 -1.91 11.45 -3.15
N PHE A 48 -1.45 10.21 -3.24
CA PHE A 48 -1.13 9.42 -2.06
C PHE A 48 0.31 8.91 -2.08
N PHE A 49 0.84 8.74 -0.88
CA PHE A 49 2.07 8.04 -0.60
C PHE A 49 1.85 7.10 0.59
N ASP A 50 2.02 5.81 0.34
CA ASP A 50 1.84 4.75 1.32
C ASP A 50 3.20 4.12 1.61
N ILE A 51 3.45 3.81 2.87
CA ILE A 51 4.61 3.00 3.28
C ILE A 51 4.14 1.87 4.18
N GLY A 52 4.82 0.73 4.09
CA GLY A 52 4.54 -0.36 5.00
C GLY A 52 5.58 -1.46 4.97
N GLN A 53 5.60 -2.23 6.05
CA GLN A 53 6.44 -3.40 6.21
C GLN A 53 5.80 -4.37 7.18
N VAL A 54 6.06 -5.65 6.94
CA VAL A 54 5.65 -6.76 7.79
C VAL A 54 6.92 -7.45 8.28
N TRP A 55 6.92 -7.89 9.54
CA TRP A 55 7.97 -8.71 10.14
C TRP A 55 7.34 -9.90 10.85
N ASP A 56 8.09 -10.98 10.99
CA ASP A 56 7.68 -12.16 11.74
C ASP A 56 8.49 -12.35 13.04
N GLU A 57 8.31 -13.49 13.68
CA GLU A 57 8.95 -13.85 14.95
C GLU A 57 10.48 -13.92 14.87
N SER A 58 11.04 -14.10 13.66
CA SER A 58 12.50 -14.12 13.47
C SER A 58 13.15 -12.75 13.66
N VAL A 59 12.36 -11.67 13.71
CA VAL A 59 12.83 -10.29 13.92
C VAL A 59 12.31 -9.78 15.27
N PRO A 60 13.10 -9.93 16.37
CA PRO A 60 12.66 -9.51 17.71
C PRO A 60 12.42 -8.00 17.81
N ASN A 61 13.26 -7.22 17.13
CA ASN A 61 13.22 -5.77 17.13
C ASN A 61 12.98 -5.23 15.71
N PRO A 62 11.77 -4.74 15.36
CA PRO A 62 11.49 -4.19 14.04
C PRO A 62 12.43 -3.05 13.61
N PHE A 63 12.96 -2.29 14.58
CA PHE A 63 13.90 -1.20 14.29
C PHE A 63 15.27 -1.67 13.79
N SER A 64 15.63 -2.95 13.97
CA SER A 64 16.89 -3.48 13.41
C SER A 64 16.82 -3.79 11.91
N GLN A 65 15.61 -3.80 11.32
CA GLN A 65 15.42 -4.16 9.92
C GLN A 65 14.33 -3.30 9.28
N ILE A 66 14.67 -2.05 8.96
CA ILE A 66 13.75 -1.12 8.29
C ILE A 66 14.00 -1.13 6.78
N LYS A 67 13.08 -1.77 6.05
CA LYS A 67 13.06 -1.90 4.58
C LYS A 67 11.65 -1.69 4.05
N MET A 68 11.05 -0.55 4.45
CA MET A 68 9.65 -0.24 4.13
C MET A 68 9.42 -0.20 2.62
N LYS A 69 8.39 -0.91 2.18
CA LYS A 69 7.88 -0.85 0.81
C LYS A 69 7.05 0.41 0.65
N LYS A 70 7.27 1.13 -0.44
CA LYS A 70 6.65 2.44 -0.71
C LYS A 70 5.76 2.33 -1.92
N GLY A 71 4.58 2.91 -1.84
CA GLY A 71 3.62 3.05 -2.93
C GLY A 71 3.26 4.51 -3.13
N LEU A 72 3.13 4.95 -4.37
CA LEU A 72 2.63 6.29 -4.68
C LEU A 72 1.59 6.23 -5.77
N GLY A 73 0.69 7.20 -5.81
CA GLY A 73 -0.30 7.21 -6.86
C GLY A 73 -1.32 8.32 -6.75
N VAL A 74 -2.37 8.17 -7.55
CA VAL A 74 -3.47 9.11 -7.66
C VAL A 74 -4.79 8.42 -7.38
N GLU A 75 -5.73 9.13 -6.78
CA GLU A 75 -7.07 8.63 -6.50
C GLU A 75 -8.12 9.69 -6.81
N ALA A 76 -9.18 9.30 -7.51
CA ALA A 76 -10.38 10.11 -7.71
C ALA A 76 -11.50 9.58 -6.83
N ARG A 77 -12.10 10.48 -6.04
CA ARG A 77 -13.22 10.21 -5.14
C ARG A 77 -14.46 10.89 -5.68
N LEU A 78 -15.46 10.09 -6.02
CA LEU A 78 -16.74 10.53 -6.55
C LEU A 78 -17.83 10.31 -5.51
N ASN A 79 -18.47 11.38 -5.05
CA ASN A 79 -19.63 11.32 -4.18
C ASN A 79 -20.91 11.33 -5.03
N MET A 80 -21.57 10.18 -5.13
CA MET A 80 -22.75 9.96 -5.97
C MET A 80 -23.91 9.50 -5.10
N PHE A 81 -24.91 10.38 -4.89
CA PHE A 81 -26.16 10.04 -4.20
C PHE A 81 -25.96 9.36 -2.83
N GLY A 82 -24.99 9.83 -2.05
CA GLY A 82 -24.67 9.28 -0.72
C GLY A 82 -23.72 8.07 -0.73
N MET A 83 -23.29 7.60 -1.90
CA MET A 83 -22.26 6.58 -2.06
C MET A 83 -20.93 7.22 -2.47
N LEU A 84 -19.85 6.76 -1.84
CA LEU A 84 -18.49 7.15 -2.21
C LEU A 84 -17.89 6.09 -3.13
N ALA A 85 -17.62 6.46 -4.38
CA ALA A 85 -16.80 5.68 -5.29
C ALA A 85 -15.36 6.18 -5.25
N ARG A 86 -14.38 5.28 -5.18
CA ARG A 86 -12.95 5.59 -5.21
C ARG A 86 -12.30 4.85 -6.37
N LEU A 87 -11.59 5.59 -7.21
CA LEU A 87 -10.85 5.10 -8.37
C LEU A 87 -9.39 5.46 -8.16
N GLY A 88 -8.57 4.50 -7.79
CA GLY A 88 -7.16 4.67 -7.49
C GLY A 88 -6.28 4.02 -8.54
N TRP A 89 -5.15 4.64 -8.85
CA TRP A 89 -4.05 3.99 -9.55
C TRP A 89 -2.77 4.25 -8.76
N GLY A 90 -2.10 3.17 -8.36
CA GLY A 90 -0.89 3.20 -7.54
C GLY A 90 0.27 2.47 -8.16
N TYR A 91 1.48 2.83 -7.75
CA TYR A 91 2.71 2.22 -8.21
C TYR A 91 3.60 1.85 -7.03
N GLY A 92 3.96 0.58 -6.92
CA GLY A 92 4.92 0.08 -5.93
C GLY A 92 6.37 0.36 -6.36
N LEU A 93 7.10 1.13 -5.55
CA LEU A 93 8.47 1.59 -5.87
C LEU A 93 9.57 0.55 -5.62
N ASP A 94 9.36 -0.39 -4.69
CA ASP A 94 10.40 -1.28 -4.20
C ASP A 94 10.25 -2.72 -4.75
N ARG A 95 9.56 -2.90 -5.88
CA ARG A 95 9.41 -4.20 -6.55
C ARG A 95 10.72 -4.64 -7.20
N LEU A 96 11.19 -5.83 -6.81
CA LEU A 96 12.43 -6.43 -7.33
C LEU A 96 12.23 -7.22 -8.63
N SER A 97 11.00 -7.62 -8.97
CA SER A 97 10.71 -8.66 -9.98
C SER A 97 10.66 -8.19 -11.43
N GLY A 98 11.04 -6.95 -11.75
CA GLY A 98 11.09 -6.49 -13.15
C GLY A 98 9.73 -6.31 -13.84
N GLU A 99 8.61 -6.51 -13.14
CA GLU A 99 7.27 -6.18 -13.63
C GLU A 99 6.73 -4.91 -12.94
N PRO A 100 6.97 -3.72 -13.52
CA PRO A 100 6.42 -2.47 -13.01
C PRO A 100 4.94 -2.37 -13.41
N ALA A 101 4.06 -3.08 -12.72
CA ALA A 101 2.62 -2.98 -12.97
C ALA A 101 1.96 -2.03 -11.97
N GLY A 102 1.71 -0.78 -12.37
CA GLY A 102 0.81 0.08 -11.60
C GLY A 102 -0.54 -0.62 -11.39
N LYS A 103 -1.09 -0.58 -10.18
CA LYS A 103 -2.32 -1.27 -9.80
C LYS A 103 -3.49 -0.32 -9.71
N PHE A 104 -4.55 -0.71 -10.38
CA PHE A 104 -5.83 -0.04 -10.33
C PHE A 104 -6.66 -0.61 -9.20
N HIS A 105 -7.23 0.27 -8.37
CA HIS A 105 -8.12 -0.10 -7.29
C HIS A 105 -9.43 0.64 -7.47
N PHE A 106 -10.54 -0.08 -7.33
CA PHE A 106 -11.88 0.49 -7.40
C PHE A 106 -12.71 -0.01 -6.23
N THR A 107 -13.35 0.92 -5.53
CA THR A 107 -14.28 0.61 -4.44
C THR A 107 -15.52 1.50 -4.53
N VAL A 108 -16.68 0.94 -4.22
CA VAL A 108 -17.96 1.65 -4.12
C VAL A 108 -18.62 1.28 -2.80
N GLY A 109 -19.03 2.29 -2.04
CA GLY A 109 -19.76 2.11 -0.78
C GLY A 109 -18.98 2.58 0.45
N PRO A 110 -19.46 2.25 1.66
CA PRO A 110 -18.70 2.47 2.88
C PRO A 110 -17.49 1.53 2.83
N GLY A 111 -16.36 2.03 2.34
CA GLY A 111 -15.18 1.21 2.10
C GLY A 111 -14.67 0.53 3.37
N PHE A 112 -14.22 -0.71 3.21
CA PHE A 112 -13.34 -1.43 4.12
C PHE A 112 -12.24 -2.09 3.28
#